data_AF-A0A7K4DSA2-F1
#
_entry.id   AF-A0A7K4DSA2-F1
#
_cell.length_a   1.000
_cell.length_b   1.000
_cell.length_c   1.000
_cell.angle_alpha   90.00
_cell.angle_beta   90.00
_cell.angle_gamma   90.00
#
_symmetry.space_group_name_H-M   'P 1'
#
loop_
_entity.id
_entity.type
_entity.pdbx_description
1 polymer ?
#
loop_
_entity_poly.entity_id
_entity_poly.type
_entity_poly.pdbx_seq_one_letter_code
_entity_poly.pdbx_strand_id
1 'polypeptide(L)'
;MIKENTIALDAQIVALQAELENRIALLEAKVRGEIAANCTVRGPGVDLHGCDLSNARLNFNWLSDANLSFADLSFADLSNADLSFADLSNANLAGANLAGANLHGASLRGANMEETHLNSADLTGVDFTFCVGTPIGVPNAGSLPTCS
;
A
#
# COMPACT_ATOMS: atom_id res chain seq x y z
N MET A 1 25.97 14.95 -23.92
CA MET A 1 26.94 14.85 -22.79
C MET A 1 26.62 15.75 -21.60
N ILE A 2 26.81 17.09 -21.60
CA ILE A 2 26.60 17.89 -20.37
C ILE A 2 25.13 17.95 -19.93
N LYS A 3 24.18 18.16 -20.86
CA LYS A 3 22.73 18.21 -20.53
C LYS A 3 22.14 16.87 -20.08
N GLU A 4 22.60 15.76 -20.65
CA GLU A 4 22.18 14.42 -20.24
C GLU A 4 22.66 14.08 -18.83
N ASN A 5 23.87 14.51 -18.46
CA ASN A 5 24.39 14.35 -17.09
C ASN A 5 23.61 15.17 -16.06
N THR A 6 23.12 16.36 -16.42
CA THR A 6 22.32 17.19 -15.50
C THR A 6 20.93 16.59 -15.25
N ILE A 7 20.25 16.13 -16.31
CA ILE A 7 18.93 15.48 -16.18
C ILE A 7 19.03 14.17 -15.37
N ALA A 8 20.09 13.38 -15.59
CA ALA A 8 20.33 12.17 -14.82
C ALA A 8 20.59 12.45 -13.33
N LEU A 9 21.29 13.54 -13.02
CA LEU A 9 21.56 13.96 -11.64
C LEU A 9 20.29 14.47 -10.95
N ASP A 10 19.46 15.26 -11.65
CA ASP A 10 18.20 15.77 -11.11
C ASP A 10 17.24 14.62 -10.78
N ALA A 11 17.14 13.61 -11.65
CA ALA A 11 16.34 12.41 -11.40
C ALA A 11 16.86 11.61 -10.18
N GLN A 12 18.18 11.48 -10.02
CA GLN A 12 18.78 10.83 -8.85
C GLN A 12 18.49 11.59 -7.56
N ILE A 13 18.52 12.92 -7.58
CA ILE A 13 18.21 13.75 -6.40
C ILE A 13 16.75 13.57 -5.98
N VAL A 14 15.81 13.61 -6.93
CA VAL A 14 14.38 13.41 -6.65
C VAL A 14 14.13 12.02 -6.07
N ALA A 15 14.73 10.97 -6.63
CA ALA A 15 14.61 9.61 -6.11
C ALA A 15 15.18 9.48 -4.69
N LEU A 16 16.30 10.14 -4.39
CA LEU A 16 16.89 10.14 -3.05
C LEU A 16 16.01 10.87 -2.02
N GLN A 17 15.32 11.94 -2.45
CA GLN A 17 14.40 12.71 -1.61
C GLN A 17 13.17 11.87 -1.25
N ALA A 18 12.55 11.21 -2.22
CA ALA A 18 11.42 10.31 -1.99
C ALA A 18 11.80 9.17 -1.02
N GLU A 19 12.96 8.55 -1.20
CA GLU A 19 13.47 7.52 -0.28
C GLU A 19 13.63 8.03 1.16
N LEU A 20 14.09 9.28 1.34
CA LEU A 20 14.25 9.86 2.66
C LEU A 20 12.90 10.13 3.33
N GLU A 21 11.91 10.63 2.58
CA GLU A 21 10.54 10.85 3.06
C GLU A 21 9.91 9.53 3.52
N ASN A 22 10.04 8.47 2.72
CA ASN A 22 9.57 7.13 3.05
C ASN A 22 10.20 6.60 4.35
N ARG A 23 11.53 6.77 4.49
CA ARG A 23 12.26 6.34 5.69
C ARG A 23 11.85 7.12 6.92
N ILE A 24 11.65 8.44 6.81
CA ILE A 24 11.19 9.28 7.92
C ILE A 24 9.81 8.84 8.36
N ALA A 25 8.87 8.68 7.42
CA ALA A 25 7.51 8.30 7.75
C ALA A 25 7.42 6.91 8.40
N LEU A 26 8.20 5.91 7.94
CA LEU A 26 8.30 4.62 8.63
C LEU A 26 8.87 4.79 10.05
N LEU A 27 9.94 5.58 10.21
CA LEU A 27 10.54 5.81 11.53
C LEU A 27 9.56 6.47 12.48
N GLU A 28 8.79 7.46 12.01
CA GLU A 28 7.77 8.10 12.81
C GLU A 28 6.68 7.11 13.24
N ALA A 29 6.21 6.26 12.33
CA ALA A 29 5.20 5.26 12.64
C ALA A 29 5.72 4.19 13.62
N LYS A 30 7.00 3.80 13.49
CA LYS A 30 7.68 2.97 14.51
C LYS A 30 7.80 3.68 15.86
N VAL A 31 8.15 4.97 15.88
CA VAL A 31 8.25 5.78 17.11
C VAL A 31 6.87 5.93 17.78
N ARG A 32 5.80 6.04 17.00
CA ARG A 32 4.41 6.04 17.49
C ARG A 32 3.94 4.67 18.00
N GLY A 33 4.72 3.60 17.77
CA GLY A 33 4.37 2.23 18.15
C GLY A 33 3.29 1.61 17.26
N GLU A 34 3.11 2.15 16.05
CA GLU A 34 2.06 1.75 15.11
C GLU A 34 2.45 0.55 14.24
N ILE A 35 3.72 0.15 14.24
CA ILE A 35 4.28 -0.85 13.34
C ILE A 35 5.18 -1.81 14.11
N ALA A 36 5.07 -3.12 13.85
CA ALA A 36 5.93 -4.13 14.46
C ALA A 36 7.41 -3.95 14.06
N ALA A 37 8.31 -4.37 14.96
CA ALA A 37 9.75 -4.19 14.82
C ALA A 37 10.39 -5.00 13.67
N ASN A 38 9.66 -5.94 13.07
CA ASN A 38 10.17 -6.83 12.01
C ASN A 38 10.15 -6.19 10.60
N CYS A 39 9.62 -4.98 10.43
CA CYS A 39 9.59 -4.28 9.14
C CYS A 39 10.86 -3.50 8.82
N THR A 40 11.31 -3.50 7.56
CA THR A 40 12.54 -2.80 7.14
C THR A 40 12.36 -2.09 5.80
N VAL A 41 12.47 -0.75 5.72
CA VAL A 41 12.56 -0.05 4.42
C VAL A 41 13.85 -0.45 3.72
N ARG A 42 13.75 -0.93 2.47
CA ARG A 42 14.90 -1.18 1.58
C ARG A 42 14.63 -0.69 0.16
N GLY A 43 15.38 0.33 -0.27
CA GLY A 43 15.40 0.77 -1.67
C GLY A 43 14.23 1.70 -2.03
N PRO A 44 14.16 2.18 -3.29
CA PRO A 44 13.28 3.28 -3.72
C PRO A 44 11.76 2.99 -3.65
N GLY A 45 11.36 1.87 -3.06
CA GLY A 45 10.00 1.51 -2.68
C GLY A 45 10.02 0.85 -1.30
N VAL A 46 8.94 1.00 -0.53
CA VAL A 46 8.89 0.49 0.84
C VAL A 46 8.70 -1.02 0.82
N ASP A 47 9.73 -1.78 1.19
CA ASP A 47 9.62 -3.23 1.37
C ASP A 47 9.05 -3.57 2.76
N LEU A 48 7.78 -3.97 2.79
CA LEU A 48 7.03 -4.40 3.96
C LEU A 48 6.52 -5.84 3.78
N HIS A 49 7.19 -6.62 2.94
CA HIS A 49 6.82 -8.00 2.68
C HIS A 49 6.75 -8.83 3.97
N GLY A 50 5.63 -9.51 4.18
CA GLY A 50 5.43 -10.40 5.35
C GLY A 50 5.42 -9.68 6.70
N CYS A 51 5.34 -8.35 6.70
CA CYS A 51 5.29 -7.56 7.93
C CYS A 51 4.00 -7.79 8.72
N ASP A 52 4.10 -7.70 10.05
CA ASP A 52 2.92 -7.51 10.89
C ASP A 52 2.63 -6.02 11.01
N LEU A 53 1.59 -5.60 10.30
CA LEU A 53 1.03 -4.25 10.26
C LEU A 53 -0.43 -4.28 10.78
N SER A 54 -0.80 -5.32 11.53
CA SER A 54 -2.15 -5.45 12.04
C SER A 54 -2.45 -4.29 13.00
N ASN A 55 -3.64 -3.68 12.86
CA ASN A 55 -4.04 -2.48 13.61
C ASN A 55 -3.14 -1.25 13.38
N ALA A 56 -2.24 -1.28 12.39
CA ALA A 56 -1.36 -0.16 12.11
C ALA A 56 -2.14 1.04 11.55
N ARG A 57 -1.71 2.24 11.88
CA ARG A 57 -2.20 3.47 11.25
C ARG A 57 -1.25 3.82 10.12
N LEU A 58 -1.69 3.59 8.90
CA LEU A 58 -0.93 3.72 7.65
C LEU A 58 -1.66 4.61 6.64
N ASN A 59 -2.46 5.57 7.12
CA ASN A 59 -3.21 6.55 6.35
C ASN A 59 -2.31 7.63 5.69
N PHE A 60 -1.10 7.25 5.30
CA PHE A 60 -0.06 8.12 4.78
C PHE A 60 0.10 7.97 3.26
N ASN A 61 0.70 8.96 2.61
CA ASN A 61 0.78 9.06 1.15
C ASN A 61 2.06 8.45 0.53
N TRP A 62 2.73 7.52 1.21
CA TRP A 62 4.07 7.02 0.80
C TRP A 62 4.12 5.52 0.56
N LEU A 63 2.97 4.86 0.41
CA LEU A 63 2.89 3.43 0.10
C LEU A 63 2.72 3.16 -1.40
N SER A 64 2.89 4.17 -2.25
CA SER A 64 2.97 3.98 -3.70
C SER A 64 4.18 3.12 -4.04
N ASP A 65 3.98 2.18 -4.97
CA ASP A 65 4.97 1.17 -5.36
C ASP A 65 5.51 0.31 -4.19
N ALA A 66 4.84 0.32 -3.02
CA ALA A 66 5.29 -0.46 -1.86
C ALA A 66 5.09 -1.97 -2.08
N ASN A 67 6.03 -2.77 -1.57
CA ASN A 67 5.88 -4.20 -1.50
C ASN A 67 5.26 -4.57 -0.14
N LEU A 68 3.94 -4.78 -0.12
CA LEU A 68 3.15 -5.23 1.03
C LEU A 68 2.72 -6.70 0.88
N SER A 69 3.34 -7.44 -0.04
CA SER A 69 2.96 -8.83 -0.30
C SER A 69 3.11 -9.66 0.97
N PHE A 70 2.14 -10.54 1.23
CA PHE A 70 2.08 -11.36 2.44
C PHE A 70 2.03 -10.59 3.78
N ALA A 71 1.91 -9.26 3.79
CA ALA A 71 1.80 -8.51 5.03
C ALA A 71 0.46 -8.79 5.73
N ASP A 72 0.47 -8.79 7.06
CA ASP A 72 -0.75 -8.76 7.86
C ASP A 72 -1.16 -7.30 8.07
N LEU A 73 -2.19 -6.85 7.37
CA LEU A 73 -2.79 -5.52 7.46
C LEU A 73 -4.17 -5.58 8.12
N SER A 74 -4.49 -6.66 8.83
CA SER A 74 -5.81 -6.83 9.44
C SER A 74 -6.12 -5.68 10.40
N PHE A 75 -7.32 -5.11 10.27
CA PHE A 75 -7.78 -3.95 11.03
C PHE A 75 -6.89 -2.69 10.92
N ALA A 76 -5.98 -2.62 9.95
CA ALA A 76 -5.16 -1.44 9.73
C ALA A 76 -6.00 -0.26 9.20
N ASP A 77 -5.65 0.96 9.61
CA ASP A 77 -6.22 2.19 9.06
C ASP A 77 -5.35 2.71 7.91
N LEU A 78 -5.77 2.41 6.68
CA LEU A 78 -5.17 2.85 5.42
C LEU A 78 -6.05 3.90 4.73
N SER A 79 -6.91 4.59 5.48
CA SER A 79 -7.84 5.54 4.89
C SER A 79 -7.09 6.69 4.21
N ASN A 80 -7.49 7.02 2.97
CA ASN A 80 -6.84 8.03 2.13
C ASN A 80 -5.34 7.76 1.82
N ALA A 81 -4.83 6.56 2.09
CA ALA A 81 -3.45 6.22 1.76
C ALA A 81 -3.24 6.19 0.24
N ASP A 82 -2.04 6.56 -0.20
CA ASP A 82 -1.61 6.31 -1.57
C ASP A 82 -0.96 4.94 -1.66
N LEU A 83 -1.67 4.00 -2.27
CA LEU A 83 -1.26 2.60 -2.53
C LEU A 83 -1.18 2.34 -4.04
N SER A 84 -1.06 3.39 -4.85
CA SER A 84 -0.96 3.23 -6.30
C SER A 84 0.24 2.34 -6.66
N PHE A 85 0.00 1.38 -7.55
CA PHE A 85 0.98 0.38 -8.00
C PHE A 85 1.59 -0.49 -6.88
N ALA A 86 1.07 -0.46 -5.66
CA ALA A 86 1.54 -1.30 -4.57
C ALA A 86 1.27 -2.79 -4.83
N ASP A 87 2.17 -3.64 -4.37
CA ASP A 87 1.98 -5.09 -4.37
C ASP A 87 1.40 -5.52 -3.01
N LEU A 88 0.10 -5.79 -2.95
CA LEU A 88 -0.63 -6.35 -1.80
C LEU A 88 -0.94 -7.84 -2.00
N SER A 89 -0.21 -8.53 -2.88
CA SER A 89 -0.50 -9.93 -3.20
C SER A 89 -0.39 -10.82 -1.95
N ASN A 90 -1.41 -11.63 -1.70
CA ASN A 90 -1.55 -12.51 -0.53
C ASN A 90 -1.52 -11.79 0.83
N ALA A 91 -1.72 -10.46 0.86
CA ALA A 91 -1.84 -9.72 2.12
C ALA A 91 -3.16 -10.06 2.84
N ASN A 92 -3.16 -9.98 4.17
CA ASN A 92 -4.36 -10.08 4.97
C ASN A 92 -4.92 -8.68 5.24
N LEU A 93 -6.00 -8.28 4.56
CA LEU A 93 -6.68 -6.98 4.71
C LEU A 93 -7.99 -7.11 5.50
N ALA A 94 -8.20 -8.21 6.21
CA ALA A 94 -9.46 -8.46 6.93
C ALA A 94 -9.78 -7.30 7.89
N GLY A 95 -10.96 -6.71 7.74
CA GLY A 95 -11.41 -5.55 8.54
C GLY A 95 -10.61 -4.26 8.36
N ALA A 96 -9.68 -4.19 7.41
CA ALA A 96 -8.88 -2.99 7.15
C ALA A 96 -9.73 -1.85 6.60
N ASN A 97 -9.38 -0.61 6.96
CA ASN A 97 -10.03 0.58 6.48
C ASN A 97 -9.26 1.19 5.30
N LEU A 98 -9.76 1.02 4.08
CA LEU A 98 -9.21 1.60 2.83
C LEU A 98 -10.12 2.71 2.27
N ALA A 99 -10.95 3.33 3.10
CA ALA A 99 -11.85 4.38 2.65
C ALA A 99 -11.06 5.56 2.04
N GLY A 100 -11.39 5.93 0.80
CA GLY A 100 -10.73 7.01 0.06
C GLY A 100 -9.30 6.70 -0.40
N ALA A 101 -8.79 5.47 -0.21
CA ALA A 101 -7.45 5.10 -0.61
C ALA A 101 -7.30 5.09 -2.15
N ASN A 102 -6.13 5.48 -2.63
CA ASN A 102 -5.77 5.34 -4.03
C ASN A 102 -5.13 3.97 -4.25
N LEU A 103 -5.84 3.02 -4.87
CA LEU A 103 -5.32 1.69 -5.22
C LEU A 103 -5.04 1.57 -6.72
N HIS A 104 -4.93 2.69 -7.46
CA HIS A 104 -4.73 2.66 -8.91
C HIS A 104 -3.59 1.71 -9.32
N GLY A 105 -3.90 0.70 -10.12
CA GLY A 105 -2.92 -0.28 -10.62
C GLY A 105 -2.31 -1.22 -9.56
N ALA A 106 -2.82 -1.25 -8.32
CA ALA A 106 -2.32 -2.14 -7.28
C ALA A 106 -2.65 -3.61 -7.56
N SER A 107 -1.83 -4.53 -7.02
CA SER A 107 -2.10 -5.97 -7.06
C SER A 107 -2.68 -6.45 -5.74
N LEU A 108 -3.92 -6.93 -5.73
CA LEU A 108 -4.60 -7.58 -4.60
C LEU A 108 -4.74 -9.10 -4.83
N ARG A 109 -3.88 -9.67 -5.67
CA ARG A 109 -3.96 -11.08 -6.04
C ARG A 109 -3.84 -11.98 -4.81
N GLY A 110 -4.82 -12.85 -4.57
CA GLY A 110 -4.80 -13.76 -3.42
C GLY A 110 -5.01 -13.08 -2.05
N ALA A 111 -5.29 -11.78 -2.01
CA ALA A 111 -5.47 -11.06 -0.75
C ALA A 111 -6.77 -11.48 -0.05
N ASN A 112 -6.76 -11.50 1.28
CA ASN A 112 -7.97 -11.66 2.08
C ASN A 112 -8.61 -10.29 2.34
N MET A 113 -9.79 -10.06 1.79
CA MET A 113 -10.52 -8.78 1.85
C MET A 113 -11.82 -8.87 2.67
N GLU A 114 -11.94 -9.86 3.55
CA GLU A 114 -13.12 -10.02 4.40
C GLU A 114 -13.37 -8.76 5.24
N GLU A 115 -14.56 -8.17 5.13
CA GLU A 115 -14.95 -6.94 5.83
C GLU A 115 -14.02 -5.73 5.58
N THR A 116 -13.22 -5.73 4.51
CA THR A 116 -12.38 -4.57 4.15
C THR A 116 -13.24 -3.40 3.67
N HIS A 117 -13.04 -2.20 4.20
CA HIS A 117 -13.82 -1.01 3.82
C HIS A 117 -13.20 -0.28 2.63
N LEU A 118 -13.90 -0.23 1.49
CA LEU A 118 -13.42 0.39 0.24
C LEU A 118 -14.16 1.68 -0.14
N ASN A 119 -14.95 2.25 0.76
CA ASN A 119 -15.76 3.46 0.49
C ASN A 119 -14.94 4.54 -0.21
N SER A 120 -15.33 4.93 -1.42
CA SER A 120 -14.65 5.98 -2.22
C SER A 120 -13.19 5.71 -2.61
N ALA A 121 -12.70 4.47 -2.50
CA ALA A 121 -11.36 4.10 -2.98
C ALA A 121 -11.27 4.16 -4.53
N ASP A 122 -10.11 4.48 -5.08
CA ASP A 122 -9.86 4.32 -6.52
C ASP A 122 -9.38 2.90 -6.81
N LEU A 123 -10.24 2.09 -7.44
CA LEU A 123 -9.95 0.70 -7.80
C LEU A 123 -9.57 0.52 -9.28
N THR A 124 -9.26 1.62 -9.98
CA THR A 124 -8.96 1.57 -11.42
C THR A 124 -7.72 0.73 -11.69
N GLY A 125 -7.85 -0.33 -12.48
CA GLY A 125 -6.74 -1.19 -12.89
C GLY A 125 -6.22 -2.13 -11.80
N VAL A 126 -6.95 -2.29 -10.69
CA VAL A 126 -6.57 -3.23 -9.63
C VAL A 126 -6.72 -4.68 -10.07
N ASP A 127 -5.70 -5.50 -9.80
CA ASP A 127 -5.78 -6.95 -10.01
C ASP A 127 -6.36 -7.64 -8.77
N PHE A 128 -7.59 -8.14 -8.89
CA PHE A 128 -8.30 -8.89 -7.85
C PHE A 128 -8.23 -10.42 -8.03
N THR A 129 -7.37 -10.93 -8.91
CA THR A 129 -7.34 -12.37 -9.22
C THR A 129 -7.12 -13.21 -7.95
N PHE A 130 -7.98 -14.20 -7.71
CA PHE A 130 -7.91 -15.10 -6.53
C PHE A 130 -8.01 -14.43 -5.15
N CYS A 131 -8.40 -13.15 -5.04
CA CYS A 131 -8.71 -12.60 -3.72
C CYS A 131 -9.84 -13.42 -3.06
N VAL A 132 -9.93 -13.39 -1.73
CA VAL A 132 -11.03 -14.00 -0.96
C VAL A 132 -11.75 -12.97 -0.08
N GLY A 133 -13.01 -13.23 0.28
CA GLY A 133 -13.77 -12.46 1.26
C GLY A 133 -14.73 -11.41 0.70
N THR A 134 -15.49 -10.76 1.59
CA THR A 134 -16.55 -9.82 1.21
C THR A 134 -16.22 -8.39 1.65
N PRO A 135 -15.68 -7.53 0.76
CA PRO A 135 -15.41 -6.14 1.10
C PRO A 135 -16.71 -5.32 1.20
N ILE A 136 -16.64 -4.24 1.97
CA ILE A 136 -17.75 -3.33 2.27
C ILE A 136 -17.52 -2.00 1.54
N GLY A 137 -18.59 -1.41 0.98
CA GLY A 137 -18.54 -0.04 0.46
C GLY A 137 -17.82 0.13 -0.87
N VAL A 138 -17.83 -0.90 -1.72
CA VAL A 138 -17.19 -0.89 -3.05
C VAL A 138 -17.70 0.29 -3.90
N PRO A 139 -16.81 1.17 -4.37
CA PRO A 139 -17.17 2.27 -5.24
C PRO A 139 -17.39 1.76 -6.67
N ASN A 140 -18.51 2.14 -7.28
CA ASN A 140 -18.95 1.74 -8.62
C ASN A 140 -19.09 0.21 -8.77
N ALA A 141 -20.30 -0.30 -8.53
CA ALA A 141 -20.70 -1.72 -8.61
C ALA A 141 -20.66 -2.35 -10.02
N GLY A 142 -19.68 -2.00 -10.85
CA GLY A 142 -19.35 -2.67 -12.11
C GLY A 142 -18.39 -3.83 -11.85
N SER A 143 -18.90 -4.89 -11.23
CA SER A 143 -18.22 -6.18 -11.04
C SER A 143 -16.81 -6.11 -10.45
N LEU A 144 -16.70 -5.93 -9.13
CA LEU A 144 -15.63 -6.65 -8.44
C LEU A 144 -15.86 -8.14 -8.73
N PRO A 145 -14.85 -8.92 -9.16
CA PRO A 145 -14.95 -10.36 -9.02
C PRO A 145 -15.18 -10.58 -7.53
N THR A 146 -16.31 -11.20 -7.18
CA THR A 146 -16.49 -11.70 -5.83
C THR A 146 -15.25 -12.54 -5.54
N CYS A 147 -14.44 -12.04 -4.61
CA CYS A 147 -13.28 -12.73 -4.12
C CYS A 147 -13.77 -14.12 -3.65
N SER A 148 -13.42 -15.17 -4.41
CA SER A 148 -14.12 -16.46 -4.44
C SER A 148 -13.42 -17.54 -3.63
#